data_AF-A0A3D0XP01-F1
#
_entry.id   AF-A0A3D0XP01-F1
#
_cell.length_a   1.000
_cell.length_b   1.000
_cell.length_c   1.000
_cell.angle_alpha   90.00
_cell.angle_beta   90.00
_cell.angle_gamma   90.00
#
_symmetry.space_group_name_H-M   'P 1'
#
loop_
_entity.id
_entity.type
_entity.pdbx_description
1 polymer ?
#
loop_
_entity_poly.entity_id
_entity_poly.type
_entity_poly.pdbx_seq_one_letter_code
_entity_poly.pdbx_strand_id
1 'polypeptide(L)' 'MENTRTAVPNSNIPPGASGRNRLDKTSTYKVGGKTFIVEPVFQAEGHDTLGTILIRLMKADTDRL' A
#
# COMPACT_ATOMS: atom_id res chain seq x y z
N MET A 1 -29.97 -27.57 1.18
CA MET A 1 -28.91 -27.82 2.18
C MET A 1 -27.75 -28.42 1.42
N GLU A 2 -26.62 -27.71 1.30
CA GLU A 2 -25.24 -28.21 1.19
C GLU A 2 -24.32 -26.98 1.32
N ASN A 3 -23.21 -27.16 2.03
CA ASN A 3 -22.52 -26.14 2.83
C ASN A 3 -21.54 -25.25 2.04
N THR A 4 -21.62 -23.93 2.24
CA THR A 4 -20.60 -22.97 1.81
C THR A 4 -19.39 -23.06 2.72
N ARG A 5 -18.32 -23.72 2.25
CA ARG A 5 -17.00 -23.69 2.90
C ARG A 5 -16.47 -22.25 2.89
N THR A 6 -16.51 -21.63 4.06
CA THR A 6 -15.85 -20.36 4.38
C THR A 6 -14.35 -20.52 4.15
N ALA A 7 -13.80 -19.84 3.15
CA ALA A 7 -12.36 -19.74 2.95
C ALA A 7 -11.77 -18.87 4.09
N VAL A 8 -11.32 -19.52 5.15
CA VAL A 8 -10.44 -18.91 6.15
C VAL A 8 -9.11 -18.52 5.48
N PRO A 9 -8.67 -17.25 5.53
CA PRO A 9 -7.34 -16.91 5.05
C PRO A 9 -6.33 -17.44 6.06
N ASN A 10 -5.62 -18.50 5.70
CA ASN A 10 -4.57 -19.10 6.52
C ASN A 10 -3.44 -18.08 6.73
N SER A 11 -3.12 -17.79 7.99
CA SER A 11 -2.27 -16.67 8.44
C SER A 11 -0.76 -16.95 8.34
N ASN A 12 -0.32 -17.64 7.29
CA ASN A 12 1.07 -18.07 7.12
C ASN A 12 1.85 -17.20 6.14
N ILE A 13 1.68 -15.88 6.24
CA ILE A 13 2.39 -14.93 5.38
C ILE A 13 3.72 -14.55 6.05
N PRO A 14 4.89 -14.88 5.46
CA PRO A 14 6.17 -14.42 5.98
C PRO A 14 6.19 -12.89 6.12
N PRO A 15 6.79 -12.32 7.19
CA PRO A 15 6.94 -10.87 7.30
C PRO A 15 7.77 -10.38 6.11
N GLY A 16 7.12 -9.71 5.15
CA GLY A 16 7.74 -9.27 3.89
C GLY A 16 7.11 -9.83 2.61
N ALA A 17 6.25 -10.85 2.67
CA ALA A 17 5.63 -11.46 1.48
C ALA A 17 4.33 -10.78 1.03
N SER A 18 3.72 -9.93 1.86
CA SER A 18 2.49 -9.19 1.54
C SER A 18 2.72 -7.70 1.51
N GLY A 19 3.31 -7.19 0.42
CA GLY A 19 3.51 -5.75 0.29
C GLY A 19 3.93 -5.30 -1.09
N ARG A 20 4.77 -6.09 -1.78
CA ARG A 20 5.36 -5.65 -3.06
C ARG A 20 4.31 -5.32 -4.12
N ASN A 21 3.24 -6.12 -4.24
CA ASN A 21 2.23 -5.96 -5.30
C ASN A 21 1.10 -4.97 -4.98
N ARG A 22 1.05 -4.36 -3.79
CA ARG A 22 -0.07 -3.47 -3.43
C ARG A 22 0.13 -2.05 -3.92
N LEU A 23 1.37 -1.61 -3.98
CA LEU A 23 1.69 -0.26 -4.36
C LEU A 23 1.84 -0.06 -5.86
N ASP A 24 1.86 -1.13 -6.65
CA ASP A 24 1.88 -1.06 -8.12
C ASP A 24 0.46 -0.99 -8.70
N LYS A 25 -0.57 -0.95 -7.85
CA LYS A 25 -1.98 -1.05 -8.26
C LYS A 25 -2.72 0.26 -8.06
N THR A 26 -3.48 0.65 -9.08
CA THR A 26 -4.45 1.73 -8.99
C THR A 26 -5.42 1.47 -7.84
N SER A 27 -5.63 2.50 -7.02
CA SER A 27 -6.45 2.45 -5.82
C SER A 27 -7.49 3.56 -5.82
N THR A 28 -8.71 3.27 -5.37
CA THR A 28 -9.80 4.25 -5.30
C THR A 28 -10.08 4.62 -3.86
N TYR A 29 -9.99 5.91 -3.53
CA TYR A 29 -10.22 6.46 -2.21
C TYR A 29 -11.45 7.36 -2.21
N LYS A 30 -12.19 7.37 -1.09
CA LYS A 30 -13.31 8.29 -0.88
C LYS A 30 -13.01 9.16 0.33
N VAL A 31 -12.92 10.47 0.12
CA VAL A 31 -12.57 11.46 1.16
C VAL A 31 -13.47 12.68 1.01
N GLY A 32 -14.17 13.08 2.08
CA GLY A 32 -15.03 14.27 2.07
C GLY A 32 -16.12 14.26 0.98
N GLY A 33 -16.72 13.10 0.71
CA GLY A 33 -17.74 12.93 -0.33
C GLY A 33 -17.20 12.92 -1.77
N LYS A 34 -15.89 13.08 -1.96
CA LYS A 34 -15.21 13.02 -3.26
C LYS A 34 -14.58 11.64 -3.46
N THR A 35 -14.54 11.18 -4.71
CA THR A 35 -13.87 9.94 -5.10
C THR A 35 -12.59 10.28 -5.85
N PHE A 36 -11.47 9.69 -5.43
CA PHE A 36 -10.14 9.86 -5.99
C PHE A 36 -9.62 8.53 -6.50
N ILE A 37 -9.20 8.49 -7.76
CA ILE A 37 -8.46 7.35 -8.33
C ILE A 37 -6.98 7.72 -8.27
N VAL A 38 -6.19 6.90 -7.59
CA VAL A 38 -4.76 7.09 -7.42
C VAL A 38 -4.04 6.00 -8.19
N GLU A 39 -3.35 6.40 -9.24
CA GLU A 39 -2.45 5.52 -9.99
C GLU A 39 -1.00 5.76 -9.52
N PRO A 40 -0.33 4.71 -9.02
CA PRO A 40 1.06 4.81 -8.61
C PRO A 40 1.97 4.89 -9.85
N VAL A 41 2.69 6.02 -10.00
CA VAL A 41 3.68 6.21 -11.06
C VAL A 41 5.09 6.08 -10.47
N PHE A 42 5.51 4.84 -10.21
CA PHE A 42 6.89 4.57 -9.82
C PHE A 42 7.74 4.40 -11.09
N GLN A 43 8.74 5.27 -11.24
CA GLN A 43 9.74 5.09 -12.29
C GLN A 43 10.61 3.88 -11.93
N ALA A 44 10.67 2.88 -12.80
CA ALA A 44 11.45 1.66 -12.57
C ALA A 44 12.95 1.95 -12.34
N GLU A 45 13.47 2.99 -13.01
CA GLU A 45 14.86 3.47 -12.92
C GLU A 45 14.96 4.80 -12.13
N GLY A 46 13.96 5.09 -11.28
CA GLY A 46 13.94 6.31 -10.48
C GLY A 46 15.03 6.29 -9.40
N HIS A 47 15.74 7.41 -9.22
CA HIS A 47 16.74 7.55 -8.15
C HIS A 47 16.13 7.40 -6.74
N ASP A 48 14.86 7.82 -6.59
CA ASP A 48 14.14 7.71 -5.33
C ASP A 48 13.24 6.47 -5.32
N THR A 49 13.45 5.61 -4.32
CA THR A 49 12.55 4.49 -4.05
C THR A 49 11.41 4.94 -3.15
N LEU A 50 10.32 4.15 -3.12
CA LEU A 50 9.29 4.32 -2.09
C LEU A 50 9.88 4.39 -0.68
N GLY A 51 10.87 3.53 -0.38
CA GLY A 51 11.54 3.52 0.92
C GLY A 51 12.24 4.85 1.21
N THR A 52 12.87 5.45 0.20
CA THR A 52 13.50 6.77 0.29
C THR A 52 12.48 7.85 0.61
N ILE A 53 11.31 7.82 -0.03
CA ILE A 53 10.22 8.77 0.21
C ILE A 53 9.67 8.62 1.64
N LEU A 54 9.44 7.38 2.10
CA LEU A 54 8.95 7.12 3.46
C LEU A 54 9.89 7.68 4.53
N ILE A 55 11.19 7.46 4.40
CA ILE A 55 12.19 7.99 5.34
C ILE A 55 12.15 9.52 5.37
N ARG A 56 12.01 10.18 4.22
CA ARG A 56 11.88 11.65 4.15
C ARG A 56 10.62 12.15 4.86
N LEU A 57 9.49 11.46 4.68
CA LEU A 57 8.23 11.80 5.37
C LEU A 57 8.36 11.67 6.90
N MET A 58 8.96 10.58 7.38
CA MET A 58 9.17 10.37 8.82
C MET A 58 10.06 11.45 9.43
N LYS A 59 11.14 11.84 8.73
CA LYS A 59 12.03 12.92 9.17
C LYS A 59 11.27 14.25 9.23
N ALA A 60 10.54 14.61 8.17
CA ALA A 60 9.78 15.86 8.13
C ALA A 60 8.70 15.94 9.21
N ASP A 61 8.10 14.82 9.61
CA ASP A 61 7.14 14.76 10.72
C ASP A 61 7.84 14.87 12.08
N THR A 62 9.00 14.23 12.25
CA THR A 62 9.81 14.28 13.48
C THR A 62 10.43 15.66 13.70
N ASP A 63 10.92 16.31 12.65
CA ASP A 63 11.55 17.64 12.71
C ASP A 63 10.51 18.76 12.97
N ARG A 64 9.22 18.43 12.93
CA ARG A 64 8.10 19.35 13.20
C ARG A 64 7.67 19.34 14.68
N LEU A 65 8.20 18.41 15.49
CA LEU A 65 8.08 18.34 16.95
C LEU A 65 9.18 19.17 17.63
#